data_AF-A0A9D4UTG0-F1
#
_entry.id   AF-A0A9D4UTG0-F1
#
_cell.length_a   1.000
_cell.length_b   1.000
_cell.length_c   1.000
_cell.angle_alpha   90.00
_cell.angle_beta   90.00
_cell.angle_gamma   90.00
#
_symmetry.space_group_name_H-M   'P 1'
#
loop_
_entity.id
_entity.type
_entity.pdbx_description
1 polymer ?
#
loop_
_entity_poly.entity_id
_entity_poly.type
_entity_poly.pdbx_seq_one_letter_code
_entity_poly.pdbx_strand_id
1 'polypeptide(L)'
;MVPLSVVLGIVGNITAFVGLVSPMPTFWRIMRNGCTGSFSAQPYLFSLMSSLFWAFYGILEHNGIFVVTISATSAFFIFYLSIYIWFTTCPQRRKVFIALLAILLSYMGVIVSTLLLKRNHHYYILIVGILSIISSIVSTAATLTIVAIKEGIHYKE
;
A
#
# COMPACT_ATOMS: atom_id res chain seq x y z
N MET A 1 -8.58 16.26 29.06
CA MET A 1 -9.47 16.14 27.88
C MET A 1 -8.65 15.49 26.77
N VAL A 2 -9.12 14.41 26.17
CA VAL A 2 -8.39 13.75 25.06
C VAL A 2 -8.55 14.61 23.81
N PRO A 3 -7.47 15.00 23.11
CA PRO A 3 -7.59 15.81 21.90
C PRO A 3 -8.28 15.02 20.77
N LEU A 4 -9.11 15.71 19.98
CA LEU A 4 -9.89 15.11 18.88
C LEU A 4 -9.01 14.37 17.87
N SER A 5 -7.80 14.86 17.62
CA SER A 5 -6.81 14.22 16.75
C SER A 5 -6.43 12.81 17.20
N VAL A 6 -6.37 12.54 18.51
CA VAL A 6 -6.08 11.22 19.06
C VAL A 6 -7.26 10.28 18.86
N VAL A 7 -8.49 10.75 19.08
CA VAL A 7 -9.71 9.96 18.86
C VAL A 7 -9.83 9.56 17.39
N LEU A 8 -9.64 10.51 16.47
CA LEU A 8 -9.64 10.25 15.03
C LEU A 8 -8.52 9.29 14.62
N GLY A 9 -7.32 9.44 15.19
CA GLY A 9 -6.18 8.55 14.95
C GLY A 9 -6.47 7.10 15.34
N ILE A 10 -7.09 6.88 16.51
CA ILE A 10 -7.46 5.54 17.00
C ILE A 10 -8.55 4.92 16.11
N VAL A 11 -9.63 5.66 15.83
CA VAL A 11 -10.73 5.18 14.98
C VAL A 11 -10.23 4.85 13.56
N GLY A 12 -9.37 5.70 12.99
CA GLY A 12 -8.74 5.47 11.70
C GLY A 12 -7.88 4.20 11.66
N ASN A 13 -7.06 3.98 12.70
CA ASN A 13 -6.25 2.76 12.82
C ASN A 13 -7.11 1.49 12.90
N ILE A 14 -8.18 1.50 13.72
CA ILE A 14 -9.09 0.35 13.84
C ILE A 14 -9.75 0.04 12.51
N THR A 15 -10.26 1.05 11.82
CA THR A 15 -10.94 0.89 10.52
C THR A 15 -9.97 0.37 9.46
N ALA A 16 -8.74 0.89 9.43
CA ALA A 16 -7.69 0.40 8.53
C ALA A 16 -7.33 -1.06 8.81
N PHE A 17 -7.19 -1.45 10.08
CA PHE A 17 -6.91 -2.83 10.47
C PHE A 17 -8.01 -3.79 9.98
N VAL A 18 -9.28 -3.45 10.20
CA VAL A 18 -10.43 -4.23 9.73
C VAL A 18 -10.42 -4.35 8.20
N GLY A 19 -10.14 -3.26 7.48
CA GLY A 19 -10.02 -3.26 6.02
C GLY A 19 -8.90 -4.16 5.50
N LEU A 20 -7.76 -4.23 6.21
CA LEU A 20 -6.62 -5.07 5.86
C LEU A 20 -6.85 -6.58 6.13
N VAL A 21 -7.73 -6.90 7.07
CA VAL A 21 -8.13 -8.27 7.39
C VAL A 21 -9.22 -8.78 6.43
N SER A 22 -10.01 -7.89 5.84
CA SER A 22 -11.06 -8.24 4.85
C SER A 22 -10.62 -9.22 3.73
N PRO A 23 -9.44 -9.08 3.10
CA PRO A 23 -8.97 -10.05 2.11
C PRO A 23 -8.44 -11.38 2.68
N MET A 24 -8.30 -11.57 4.00
CA MET A 24 -7.80 -12.83 4.59
C MET A 24 -8.60 -14.07 4.16
N PRO A 25 -9.94 -14.11 4.19
CA PRO A 25 -10.71 -15.28 3.77
C PRO A 25 -10.49 -15.61 2.29
N THR A 26 -10.29 -14.58 1.47
CA THR A 26 -9.99 -14.71 0.05
C THR A 26 -8.63 -15.35 -0.17
N PHE A 27 -7.60 -14.92 0.57
CA PHE A 27 -6.28 -15.54 0.53
C PHE A 27 -6.27 -16.97 1.05
N TRP A 28 -7.06 -17.27 2.08
CA TRP A 28 -7.19 -18.63 2.58
C TRP A 28 -7.75 -19.58 1.51
N ARG A 29 -8.69 -19.10 0.69
CA ARG A 29 -9.19 -19.85 -0.48
C ARG A 29 -8.10 -20.07 -1.53
N ILE A 30 -7.23 -19.09 -1.78
CA ILE A 30 -6.10 -19.23 -2.71
C ILE A 30 -5.12 -20.30 -2.21
N MET A 31 -4.75 -20.26 -0.92
CA MET A 31 -3.85 -21.26 -0.33
C MET A 31 -4.44 -22.67 -0.39
N ARG A 32 -5.75 -22.81 -0.17
CA ARG A 32 -6.44 -24.11 -0.24
C ARG A 32 -6.54 -24.66 -1.65
N ASN A 33 -6.73 -23.79 -2.64
CA ASN A 33 -6.90 -24.19 -4.04
C ASN A 33 -5.56 -24.33 -4.81
N GLY A 34 -4.45 -23.83 -4.25
CA GLY A 34 -3.11 -23.96 -4.84
C GLY A 34 -2.88 -23.18 -6.14
N CYS A 35 -3.86 -22.39 -6.59
CA CYS A 35 -3.80 -21.61 -7.83
C CYS A 35 -4.25 -20.17 -7.57
N THR A 36 -3.50 -19.20 -8.10
CA THR A 36 -3.80 -17.76 -7.99
C THR A 36 -5.02 -17.32 -8.82
N GLY A 37 -5.64 -18.21 -9.61
CA GLY A 37 -6.84 -17.91 -10.39
C GLY A 37 -6.71 -16.60 -11.20
N SER A 38 -7.73 -15.73 -11.12
CA SER A 38 -7.75 -14.41 -11.75
C SER A 38 -7.23 -13.26 -10.85
N PHE A 39 -6.51 -13.56 -9.77
CA PHE A 39 -6.02 -12.52 -8.86
C PHE A 39 -4.87 -11.72 -9.49
N SER A 40 -5.05 -10.41 -9.58
CA SER A 40 -3.99 -9.47 -9.96
C SER A 40 -3.19 -9.03 -8.74
N ALA A 41 -1.86 -9.03 -8.85
CA ALA A 41 -0.94 -8.50 -7.83
C ALA A 41 -0.83 -6.97 -7.83
N GLN A 42 -1.33 -6.30 -8.89
CA GLN A 42 -1.23 -4.85 -9.06
C GLN A 42 -1.77 -4.01 -7.90
N PRO A 43 -2.98 -4.26 -7.33
CA PRO A 43 -3.53 -3.39 -6.30
C PRO A 43 -2.72 -3.49 -5.00
N TYR A 44 -2.16 -4.67 -4.71
CA TYR A 44 -1.30 -4.89 -3.55
C TYR A 44 0.03 -4.16 -3.70
N LEU A 45 0.63 -4.16 -4.89
CA LEU A 45 1.86 -3.42 -5.18
C LEU A 45 1.69 -1.91 -5.01
N PHE A 46 0.61 -1.34 -5.57
CA PHE A 46 0.34 0.10 -5.45
C PHE A 46 -0.05 0.50 -4.02
N SER A 47 -0.77 -0.37 -3.29
CA SER A 47 -1.08 -0.15 -1.88
C SER A 47 0.19 -0.16 -1.02
N LEU A 48 1.10 -1.09 -1.27
CA LEU A 48 2.42 -1.15 -0.62
C LEU A 48 3.20 0.14 -0.87
N MET A 49 3.28 0.59 -2.13
CA MET A 49 3.94 1.84 -2.50
C MET A 49 3.36 3.04 -1.74
N SER A 50 2.03 3.19 -1.72
CA SER A 50 1.35 4.27 -0.98
C SER A 50 1.66 4.21 0.52
N SER A 51 1.64 3.02 1.12
CA SER A 51 1.90 2.85 2.55
C SER A 51 3.33 3.23 2.96
N LEU A 52 4.32 2.96 2.09
CA LEU A 52 5.72 3.34 2.31
C LEU A 52 5.90 4.86 2.29
N PHE A 53 5.27 5.56 1.33
CA PHE A 53 5.31 7.01 1.27
C PHE A 53 4.64 7.66 2.49
N TRP A 54 3.47 7.16 2.91
CA TRP A 54 2.81 7.61 4.13
C TRP A 54 3.63 7.32 5.40
N ALA A 55 4.31 6.18 5.47
CA ALA A 55 5.20 5.86 6.59
C ALA A 55 6.32 6.89 6.70
N PHE A 56 6.95 7.21 5.56
CA PHE A 56 8.03 8.18 5.50
C PHE A 56 7.55 9.58 5.85
N TYR A 57 6.39 9.99 5.32
CA TYR A 57 5.74 11.25 5.71
C TYR A 57 5.49 11.31 7.23
N GLY A 58 4.93 10.25 7.82
CA GLY A 58 4.62 10.20 9.25
C GLY A 58 5.85 10.19 10.16
N ILE A 59 7.01 9.71 9.69
CA ILE A 59 8.28 9.79 10.42
C ILE A 59 8.86 11.21 10.38
N LEU A 60 8.66 11.92 9.27
CA LEU A 60 9.15 13.29 9.12
C LEU A 60 8.28 14.32 9.85
N GLU A 61 6.98 14.06 9.97
CA GLU A 61 6.02 14.92 10.67
C GLU A 61 6.04 14.64 12.19
N HIS A 62 6.18 15.69 13.01
CA HIS A 62 6.34 15.56 14.48
C HIS A 62 5.11 14.94 15.19
N ASN A 63 3.94 14.94 14.55
CA ASN A 63 2.69 14.34 15.04
C ASN A 63 2.20 13.16 14.20
N GLY A 64 3.06 12.58 13.34
CA GLY A 64 2.70 11.55 12.38
C GLY A 64 2.55 10.13 12.95
N ILE A 65 2.57 9.94 14.27
CA ILE A 65 2.63 8.61 14.90
C ILE A 65 1.48 7.69 14.47
N PHE A 66 0.27 8.23 14.33
CA PHE A 66 -0.90 7.49 13.89
C PHE A 66 -0.85 7.07 12.41
N VAL A 67 -0.14 7.84 11.59
CA VAL A 67 0.10 7.49 10.18
C VAL A 67 1.11 6.34 10.11
N VAL A 68 2.16 6.41 10.93
CA VAL A 68 3.17 5.34 11.01
C VAL A 68 2.55 4.02 11.47
N THR A 69 1.62 4.02 12.42
CA THR A 69 0.95 2.78 12.87
C THR A 69 0.06 2.16 11.81
N ILE A 70 -0.66 2.97 11.01
CA ILE A 70 -1.45 2.48 9.88
C ILE A 70 -0.52 1.88 8.81
N SER A 71 0.59 2.56 8.51
CA SER A 71 1.57 2.05 7.56
C SER A 71 2.25 0.77 8.05
N ALA A 72 2.54 0.64 9.35
CA ALA A 72 3.06 -0.59 9.93
C ALA A 72 2.08 -1.76 9.77
N THR A 73 0.78 -1.49 9.92
CA THR A 73 -0.26 -2.49 9.64
C THR A 73 -0.30 -2.85 8.15
N SER A 74 -0.01 -1.90 7.26
CA SER A 74 0.10 -2.16 5.82
C SER A 74 1.24 -3.13 5.45
N ALA A 75 2.16 -3.45 6.36
CA ALA A 75 3.15 -4.51 6.18
C ALA A 75 2.51 -5.89 5.94
N PHE A 76 1.25 -6.11 6.33
CA PHE A 76 0.50 -7.32 5.96
C PHE A 76 0.37 -7.51 4.45
N PHE A 77 0.43 -6.44 3.63
CA PHE A 77 0.48 -6.56 2.17
C PHE A 77 1.72 -7.29 1.66
N ILE A 78 2.84 -7.24 2.39
CA ILE A 78 4.05 -8.00 2.05
C ILE A 78 3.76 -9.49 2.17
N PHE A 79 3.11 -9.92 3.25
CA PHE A 79 2.73 -11.31 3.47
C PHE A 79 1.82 -11.84 2.36
N TYR A 80 0.81 -11.05 1.98
CA TYR A 80 -0.08 -11.37 0.86
C TYR A 80 0.67 -11.49 -0.47
N LEU A 81 1.62 -10.59 -0.73
CA LEU A 81 2.43 -10.62 -1.94
C LEU A 81 3.40 -11.81 -1.96
N SER A 82 3.97 -12.20 -0.81
CA SER A 82 4.82 -13.38 -0.68
C SER A 82 4.07 -14.67 -1.03
N ILE A 83 2.83 -14.82 -0.52
CA ILE A 83 1.96 -15.95 -0.87
C ILE A 83 1.65 -15.93 -2.38
N TYR A 84 1.33 -14.76 -2.95
CA TYR A 84 1.07 -14.64 -4.38
C TYR A 84 2.27 -15.10 -5.22
N ILE A 85 3.48 -14.66 -4.87
CA ILE A 85 4.71 -15.05 -5.56
C ILE A 85 4.93 -16.56 -5.46
N TRP A 86 4.57 -17.19 -4.33
CA TRP A 86 4.72 -18.64 -4.13
C TRP A 86 3.81 -19.47 -5.04
N PHE A 87 2.58 -19.02 -5.30
CA PHE A 87 1.59 -19.76 -6.07
C PHE A 87 1.48 -19.35 -7.56
N THR A 88 2.08 -18.23 -7.96
CA THR A 88 1.99 -17.74 -9.35
C THR A 88 3.06 -18.34 -10.27
N THR A 89 2.87 -18.23 -11.59
CA THR A 89 3.81 -18.74 -12.61
C THR A 89 5.09 -17.89 -12.73
N CYS A 90 6.22 -18.52 -13.15
CA CYS A 90 7.53 -17.85 -13.32
C CYS A 90 7.51 -16.50 -14.09
N PRO A 91 6.81 -16.34 -15.23
CA PRO A 91 6.77 -15.06 -15.95
C PRO A 91 6.04 -13.95 -15.17
N GLN A 92 4.98 -14.29 -14.43
CA GLN A 92 4.27 -13.33 -13.59
C GLN A 92 5.06 -12.97 -12.33
N ARG A 93 5.78 -13.94 -11.73
CA ARG A 93 6.72 -13.69 -10.60
C ARG A 93 7.74 -12.61 -10.98
N ARG A 94 8.34 -12.72 -12.17
CA ARG A 94 9.34 -11.76 -12.64
C ARG A 94 8.77 -10.35 -12.77
N LYS A 95 7.54 -10.19 -13.27
CA LYS A 95 6.87 -8.88 -13.35
C LYS A 95 6.64 -8.26 -11.97
N VAL A 96 6.14 -9.04 -11.01
CA VAL A 96 5.93 -8.60 -9.63
C VAL A 96 7.26 -8.21 -8.97
N PHE A 97 8.30 -9.00 -9.17
CA PHE A 97 9.63 -8.72 -8.61
C PHE A 97 10.26 -7.45 -9.19
N ILE A 98 10.15 -7.23 -10.51
CA ILE A 98 10.60 -5.99 -11.15
C ILE A 98 9.82 -4.79 -10.60
N ALA A 99 8.50 -4.91 -10.43
CA ALA A 99 7.68 -3.86 -9.86
C ALA A 99 8.07 -3.53 -8.40
N LEU A 100 8.35 -4.55 -7.58
CA LEU A 100 8.87 -4.36 -6.22
C LEU A 100 10.21 -3.62 -6.21
N LEU A 101 11.15 -4.01 -7.07
CA LEU A 101 12.43 -3.32 -7.20
C LEU A 101 12.23 -1.85 -7.61
N ALA A 102 11.34 -1.58 -8.56
CA ALA A 102 11.03 -0.22 -8.98
C ALA A 102 10.45 0.63 -7.82
N ILE A 103 9.57 0.05 -6.99
CA ILE A 103 9.02 0.70 -5.80
C ILE A 103 10.12 0.99 -4.76
N LEU A 104 11.01 0.03 -4.51
CA LEU A 104 12.12 0.22 -3.57
C LEU A 104 13.09 1.30 -4.07
N LEU A 105 13.41 1.30 -5.36
CA LEU A 105 14.28 2.31 -5.97
C LEU A 105 13.65 3.71 -5.90
N SER A 106 12.35 3.85 -6.19
CA SER A 106 11.67 5.14 -6.09
C SER A 106 11.63 5.64 -4.64
N TYR A 107 11.38 4.74 -3.68
CA TYR A 107 11.41 5.04 -2.26
C TYR A 107 12.79 5.53 -1.80
N MET A 108 13.85 4.80 -2.16
CA MET A 108 15.24 5.21 -1.87
C MET A 108 15.59 6.55 -2.52
N GLY A 109 15.13 6.79 -3.74
CA GLY A 109 15.30 8.07 -4.43
C GLY A 109 14.70 9.24 -3.65
N VAL A 110 13.51 9.06 -3.08
CA VAL A 110 12.84 10.08 -2.25
C VAL A 110 13.59 10.31 -0.94
N ILE A 111 14.08 9.25 -0.28
CA ILE A 111 14.91 9.38 0.93
C ILE A 111 16.18 10.18 0.64
N VAL A 112 16.93 9.80 -0.40
CA VAL A 112 18.18 10.46 -0.78
C VAL A 112 17.92 11.92 -1.14
N SER A 113 16.86 12.20 -1.91
CA SER A 113 16.47 13.58 -2.25
C SER A 113 16.19 14.42 -1.00
N THR A 114 15.51 13.84 -0.01
CA THR A 114 15.21 14.49 1.27
C THR A 114 16.48 14.77 2.07
N LEU A 115 17.43 13.83 2.09
CA LEU A 115 18.72 14.01 2.79
C LEU A 115 19.60 15.08 2.14
N LEU A 116 19.58 15.21 0.82
CA LEU A 116 20.34 16.23 0.09
C LEU A 116 19.73 17.64 0.24
N LEU A 117 18.41 17.75 0.39
CA LEU A 117 17.67 19.00 0.49
C LEU A 117 17.45 19.48 1.93
N LYS A 118 18.25 18.99 2.89
CA LYS A 118 18.12 19.17 4.34
C LYS A 118 18.09 20.63 4.83
N ARG A 119 18.27 21.62 3.95
CA ARG A 119 18.31 23.04 4.29
C ARG A 119 16.97 23.58 4.80
N ASN A 120 15.83 23.08 4.28
CA ASN A 120 14.51 23.57 4.69
C ASN A 120 13.53 22.43 5.05
N HIS A 121 13.32 22.22 6.36
CA HIS A 121 12.50 21.15 6.92
C HIS A 121 11.07 21.09 6.37
N HIS A 122 10.42 22.25 6.26
CA HIS A 122 9.01 22.36 5.87
C HIS A 122 8.74 22.00 4.40
N TYR A 123 9.70 22.24 3.49
CA TYR A 123 9.48 22.05 2.06
C TYR A 123 9.46 20.56 1.67
N TYR A 124 10.34 19.75 2.24
CA TYR A 124 10.37 18.33 1.87
C TYR A 124 9.20 17.56 2.49
N ILE A 125 8.71 17.94 3.68
CA ILE A 125 7.50 17.35 4.27
C ILE A 125 6.32 17.54 3.33
N LEU A 126 6.19 18.74 2.76
CA LEU A 126 5.15 19.08 1.81
C LEU A 126 5.29 18.28 0.49
N ILE A 127 6.51 18.17 -0.05
CA ILE A 127 6.78 17.38 -1.26
C ILE A 127 6.46 15.89 -1.06
N VAL A 128 6.94 15.30 0.04
CA VAL A 128 6.69 13.90 0.39
C VAL A 128 5.19 13.68 0.64
N GLY A 129 4.50 14.64 1.27
CA GLY A 129 3.05 14.62 1.44
C GLY A 129 2.30 14.58 0.11
N ILE A 130 2.65 15.45 -0.85
CA ILE A 130 2.05 15.46 -2.19
C ILE A 130 2.27 14.11 -2.91
N LEU A 131 3.49 13.56 -2.86
CA LEU A 131 3.80 12.26 -3.44
C LEU A 131 2.98 11.12 -2.80
N SER A 132 2.76 11.20 -1.48
CA SER A 132 1.94 10.24 -0.73
C SER A 132 0.47 10.30 -1.18
N ILE A 133 -0.08 11.50 -1.40
CA ILE A 133 -1.44 11.70 -1.90
C ILE A 133 -1.59 11.13 -3.31
N ILE A 134 -0.67 11.48 -4.23
CA ILE A 134 -0.69 10.96 -5.61
C ILE A 134 -0.66 9.44 -5.62
N SER A 135 0.22 8.84 -4.82
CA SER A 135 0.34 7.38 -4.70
C SER A 135 -0.95 6.73 -4.18
N SER A 136 -1.66 7.41 -3.28
CA SER A 136 -2.95 6.94 -2.73
C SER A 136 -4.06 6.95 -3.78
N ILE A 137 -4.10 7.98 -4.64
CA ILE A 137 -5.04 8.07 -5.76
C ILE A 137 -4.79 6.92 -6.74
N VAL A 138 -3.52 6.66 -7.08
CA VAL A 138 -3.15 5.55 -7.98
C VAL A 138 -3.55 4.19 -7.41
N SER A 139 -3.31 3.96 -6.11
CA SER A 139 -3.74 2.72 -5.45
C SER A 139 -5.25 2.51 -5.50
N THR A 140 -6.01 3.58 -5.26
CA THR A 140 -7.47 3.56 -5.31
C THR A 140 -7.96 3.27 -6.73
N ALA A 141 -7.37 3.92 -7.74
CA ALA A 141 -7.68 3.67 -9.15
C ALA A 141 -7.38 2.22 -9.57
N ALA A 142 -6.26 1.66 -9.11
CA ALA A 142 -5.90 0.26 -9.37
C ALA A 142 -6.92 -0.72 -8.76
N THR A 143 -7.38 -0.44 -7.54
CA THR A 143 -8.40 -1.25 -6.86
C THR A 143 -9.76 -1.16 -7.59
N LEU A 144 -10.17 0.04 -7.97
CA LEU A 144 -11.42 0.28 -8.72
C LEU A 144 -11.42 -0.41 -10.09
N THR A 145 -10.28 -0.38 -10.79
CA THR A 145 -10.15 -1.04 -12.11
C THR A 145 -10.43 -2.53 -12.01
N ILE A 146 -9.99 -3.20 -10.95
CA ILE A 146 -10.19 -4.64 -10.77
C ILE A 146 -11.64 -4.96 -10.44
N VAL A 147 -12.29 -4.13 -9.62
CA VAL A 147 -13.72 -4.26 -9.34
C VAL A 147 -14.54 -4.05 -10.61
N ALA A 148 -14.23 -2.99 -11.38
CA ALA A 148 -14.92 -2.68 -12.63
C ALA A 148 -14.77 -3.79 -13.68
N ILE A 149 -13.57 -4.38 -13.81
CA ILE A 149 -13.35 -5.53 -14.71
C ILE A 149 -14.18 -6.73 -14.25
N LYS A 150 -14.24 -7.00 -12.95
CA LYS A 150 -15.00 -8.13 -12.40
C LYS A 150 -16.50 -8.00 -12.62
N GLU A 151 -17.06 -6.80 -12.39
CA GLU A 151 -18.48 -6.49 -12.63
C GLU A 151 -18.82 -6.49 -14.13
N GLY A 152 -17.94 -5.95 -14.98
CA GLY A 152 -18.12 -5.94 -16.43
C GLY A 152 -18.09 -7.33 -17.07
N ILE A 153 -17.42 -8.30 -16.45
CA ILE A 153 -17.46 -9.71 -16.87
C ILE A 153 -18.80 -10.35 -16.47
N HIS A 154 -19.35 -10.01 -15.30
CA HIS A 154 -20.66 -10.51 -14.85
C HIS A 154 -21.85 -9.98 -15.65
N TYR A 155 -21.71 -8.84 -16.33
CA TYR A 155 -22.75 -8.29 -17.23
C TYR A 155 -22.77 -8.96 -18.61
N LYS A 156 -21.76 -9.77 -18.94
CA LYS A 156 -21.62 -10.44 -20.24
C LYS A 156 -22.00 -11.93 -20.22
N GLU A 157 -22.41 -12.45 -19.06
CA GLU A 157 -23.02 -13.78 -18.90
C GLU A 157 -24.53 -13.65 -18.70
#